data_AF-A0A531AJ26-F1
#
_entry.id   AF-A0A531AJ26-F1
#
_cell.length_a   1.000
_cell.length_b   1.000
_cell.length_c   1.000
_cell.angle_alpha   90.00
_cell.angle_beta   90.00
_cell.angle_gamma   90.00
#
_symmetry.space_group_name_H-M   'P 1'
#
loop_
_entity.id
_entity.type
_entity.pdbx_description
1 polymer ?
#
loop_
_entity_poly.entity_id
_entity_poly.type
_entity_poly.pdbx_seq_one_letter_code
_entity_poly.pdbx_strand_id
1 'polypeptide(L)' 'RRMIEASESLAQIAIAAGFNDQSHFSRHFKKAFGVTPGRWSALVHRSSAAAA' A
#
# COMPACT_ATOMS: atom_id res chain seq x y z
N ARG A 1 -11.41 5.27 8.74
CA ARG A 1 -10.10 5.68 9.30
C ARG A 1 -9.46 4.54 10.14
N ARG A 2 -9.48 3.29 9.66
CA ARG A 2 -9.05 2.11 10.47
C ARG A 2 -8.47 0.94 9.64
N MET A 3 -7.90 1.21 8.47
CA MET A 3 -7.33 0.17 7.59
C MET A 3 -5.79 0.18 7.54
N ILE A 4 -5.11 0.92 8.43
CA ILE A 4 -3.64 1.09 8.38
C ILE A 4 -2.93 0.34 9.52
N GLU A 5 -3.66 -0.44 10.33
CA GLU A 5 -3.05 -1.27 11.39
C GLU A 5 -2.78 -2.71 10.96
N ALA A 6 -3.52 -3.21 9.97
CA ALA A 6 -3.27 -4.54 9.45
C ALA A 6 -2.17 -4.46 8.40
N SER A 7 -1.21 -5.37 8.48
CA SER A 7 -0.28 -5.73 7.41
C SER A 7 -1.07 -6.33 6.24
N GLU A 8 -2.01 -5.56 5.69
CA GLU A 8 -2.89 -5.96 4.61
C GLU A 8 -2.02 -6.21 3.39
N SER A 9 -2.17 -7.39 2.82
CA SER A 9 -1.47 -7.72 1.59
C SER A 9 -1.83 -6.69 0.53
N LEU A 10 -0.85 -6.29 -0.29
CA LEU A 10 -1.10 -5.32 -1.38
C LEU A 10 -2.22 -5.78 -2.32
N ALA A 11 -2.48 -7.09 -2.39
CA ALA A 11 -3.62 -7.67 -3.10
C ALA A 11 -4.97 -7.31 -2.45
N GLN A 12 -5.10 -7.41 -1.12
CA GLN A 12 -6.31 -6.99 -0.42
C GLN A 12 -6.59 -5.50 -0.60
N ILE A 13 -5.54 -4.67 -0.50
CA ILE A 13 -5.64 -3.22 -0.73
C ILE A 13 -6.07 -2.93 -2.17
N ALA A 14 -5.54 -3.67 -3.14
CA ALA A 14 -5.93 -3.52 -4.54
C ALA A 14 -7.44 -3.82 -4.73
N ILE A 15 -7.92 -4.94 -4.18
CA ILE A 15 -9.34 -5.32 -4.24
C ILE A 15 -10.22 -4.28 -3.55
N ALA A 16 -9.84 -3.84 -2.35
CA ALA A 16 -10.57 -2.82 -1.59
C ALA A 16 -10.60 -1.46 -2.30
N ALA A 17 -9.56 -1.13 -3.07
CA ALA A 17 -9.47 0.07 -3.90
C ALA A 17 -10.18 -0.08 -5.27
N GLY A 18 -10.85 -1.21 -5.53
CA GLY A 18 -11.61 -1.46 -6.76
C GLY A 18 -10.77 -1.96 -7.94
N PHE A 19 -9.53 -2.39 -7.71
CA PHE A 19 -8.71 -3.03 -8.74
C PHE A 19 -8.94 -4.53 -8.78
N ASN A 20 -8.92 -5.10 -9.98
CA ASN A 20 -9.06 -6.53 -10.19
C ASN A 20 -7.86 -7.33 -9.65
N ASP A 21 -6.67 -6.73 -9.64
CA ASP A 21 -5.45 -7.36 -9.16
C ASP A 21 -4.39 -6.34 -8.67
N GLN A 22 -3.41 -6.87 -7.95
CA GLN A 22 -2.29 -6.11 -7.37
C GLN A 22 -1.38 -5.45 -8.43
N SER A 23 -1.19 -6.06 -9.60
CA SER A 23 -0.29 -5.55 -10.62
C SER A 23 -0.88 -4.31 -11.28
N HIS A 24 -2.18 -4.32 -11.57
CA HIS A 24 -2.90 -3.18 -12.12
C HIS A 24 -2.92 -2.00 -11.15
N PHE A 25 -3.20 -2.28 -9.87
CA PHE A 25 -3.09 -1.31 -8.79
C PHE A 25 -1.67 -0.72 -8.69
N SER A 26 -0.63 -1.57 -8.66
CA SER A 26 0.76 -1.12 -8.48
C SER A 26 1.25 -0.21 -9.61
N ARG A 27 0.81 -0.48 -10.86
CA ARG A 27 1.11 0.38 -12.01
C ARG A 27 0.43 1.74 -11.89
N HIS A 28 -0.85 1.76 -11.54
CA HIS A 28 -1.61 3.00 -11.35
C HIS A 28 -1.08 3.82 -10.18
N PHE A 29 -0.80 3.17 -9.05
CA PHE A 29 -0.24 3.80 -7.87
C PHE A 29 1.13 4.43 -8.17
N LYS A 30 2.03 3.72 -8.86
CA LYS A 30 3.33 4.29 -9.27
C LYS A 30 3.16 5.47 -10.22
N LYS A 31 2.20 5.44 -11.13
CA LYS A 31 1.92 6.56 -12.04
C LYS A 31 1.41 7.79 -11.26
N ALA A 32 0.59 7.59 -10.23
CA ALA A 32 0.03 8.67 -9.42
C ALA A 32 1.00 9.24 -8.38
N PHE A 33 1.78 8.39 -7.70
CA PHE A 33 2.59 8.76 -6.53
C PHE A 33 4.11 8.66 -6.76
N GLY A 34 4.56 8.23 -7.94
CA GLY A 34 5.98 8.11 -8.29
C GLY A 34 6.72 6.93 -7.64
N VAL A 35 6.11 6.24 -6.67
CA VAL A 35 6.69 5.10 -5.96
C VAL A 35 5.73 3.91 -5.95
N THR A 36 6.25 2.69 -5.79
CA THR A 36 5.41 1.50 -5.70
C THR A 36 4.75 1.39 -4.33
N PRO A 37 3.54 0.82 -4.23
CA PRO A 37 2.83 0.73 -2.96
C PRO A 37 3.54 -0.16 -1.93
N GLY A 38 4.32 -1.16 -2.37
CA GLY A 38 5.19 -1.93 -1.46
C GLY A 38 6.30 -1.09 -0.82
N ARG A 39 6.93 -0.19 -1.59
CA ARG A 39 7.93 0.75 -1.06
C ARG A 39 7.29 1.78 -0.14
N TRP A 40 6.11 2.28 -0.50
CA TRP A 40 5.33 3.17 0.36
C TRP A 40 4.96 2.49 1.69
N SER A 41 4.45 1.27 1.64
CA SER A 41 4.13 0.47 2.82
C SER A 41 5.36 0.29 3.73
N ALA A 42 6.52 -0.05 3.17
CA ALA A 42 7.75 -0.16 3.95
C ALA A 42 8.20 1.17 4.59
N LEU A 43 7.93 2.32 3.97
CA LEU A 43 8.20 3.64 4.55
C LEU A 43 7.26 3.93 5.72
N VAL A 44 5.96 3.68 5.55
CA VAL A 44 4.94 3.92 6.59
C VAL A 44 5.15 2.99 7.80
N HIS A 45 5.41 1.70 7.57
CA HIS A 45 5.68 0.75 8.65
C HIS A 45 6.98 1.07 9.40
N ARG A 46 8.02 1.54 8.69
CA ARG A 46 9.29 1.98 9.32
C ARG A 46 9.11 3.23 10.17
N SER A 47 8.26 4.16 9.75
CA SER A 47 7.90 5.35 10.55
C SER A 47 7.09 5.00 11.81
N SER A 48 6.33 3.90 11.81
CA SER A 48 5.66 3.41 13.02
C SER A 48 6.61 2.70 13.99
N ALA A 49 7.60 1.96 13.48
CA ALA A 49 8.59 1.24 14.31
C ALA A 49 9.67 2.16 14.91
N ALA A 50 9.91 3.34 14.34
CA ALA A 50 10.84 4.33 14.89
C ALA A 50 10.21 5.23 15.98
N ALA A 51 8.89 5.13 16.19
CA ALA A 51 8.14 5.89 17.19
C ALA A 51 7.75 5.07 18.44
N ALA A 52 8.24 3.83 18.54
CA ALA A 52 8.09 2.92 19.68
C ALA A 52 9.45 2.66 20.33
#